data_AF-A0A292RAE6-F1
#
_entry.id   AF-A0A292RAE6-F1
#
_cell.length_a   1.000
_cell.length_b   1.000
_cell.length_c   1.000
_cell.angle_alpha   90.00
_cell.angle_beta   90.00
_cell.angle_gamma   90.00
#
_symmetry.space_group_name_H-M   'P 1'
#
loop_
_entity.id
_entity.type
_entity.pdbx_description
1 polymer ?
#
loop_
_entity_poly.entity_id
_entity_poly.type
_entity_poly.pdbx_seq_one_letter_code
_entity_poly.pdbx_strand_id
1 'polypeptide(L)'
;MEILLEYLAKGFMIMLAISMPCVLVAAGIGLVVGILQAVTQVQEQTIAAAPKIVGVFLVIVIGGVGFIRLLTNLFQEGMVLAFNTVPHSENFVLDENYHKYTTPFEGEMKDRFKNIDNINEIMKNPGKVPYIDKYQKEKYIPASKTPMPKPDYVETKRMLGF
;
A
#
# COMPACT_ATOMS: atom_id res chain seq x y z
N MET A 1 10.45 18.72 -0.33
CA MET A 1 10.66 18.56 1.13
C MET A 1 9.74 19.45 1.96
N GLU A 2 9.49 20.70 1.56
CA GLU A 2 8.62 21.64 2.29
C GLU A 2 7.20 21.11 2.50
N ILE A 3 6.59 20.57 1.44
CA ILE A 3 5.24 19.98 1.47
C ILE A 3 5.12 18.84 2.51
N LEU A 4 6.18 18.03 2.66
CA LEU A 4 6.19 16.95 3.65
C LEU A 4 6.24 17.51 5.08
N LEU A 5 7.05 18.54 5.33
CA LEU A 5 7.15 19.18 6.64
C LEU A 5 5.86 19.88 7.04
N GLU A 6 5.21 20.59 6.12
CA GLU A 6 3.92 21.23 6.35
C GLU A 6 2.83 20.20 6.70
N TYR A 7 2.79 19.09 5.97
CA TYR A 7 1.82 18.03 6.22
C TYR A 7 2.08 17.30 7.56
N LEU A 8 3.34 17.10 7.92
CA LEU A 8 3.74 16.54 9.21
C LEU A 8 3.32 17.47 10.37
N ALA A 9 3.57 18.78 10.24
CA ALA A 9 3.14 19.78 11.21
C ALA A 9 1.60 19.80 11.37
N LYS A 10 0.86 19.72 10.26
CA LYS A 10 -0.61 19.60 10.28
C LYS A 10 -1.09 18.35 11.00
N GLY A 11 -0.42 17.21 10.77
CA GLY A 11 -0.69 15.96 11.50
C GLY A 11 -0.50 16.09 13.01
N PHE A 12 0.58 16.71 13.47
CA PHE A 12 0.80 16.98 14.89
C PHE A 12 -0.27 17.91 15.48
N MET A 13 -0.67 18.94 14.75
CA MET A 13 -1.70 19.87 15.19
C MET A 13 -3.04 19.16 15.41
N ILE A 14 -3.41 18.22 14.54
CA ILE A 14 -4.62 17.42 14.66
C ILE A 14 -4.53 16.42 15.81
N MET A 15 -3.37 15.77 16.00
CA MET A 15 -3.14 14.89 17.15
C MET A 15 -3.30 15.65 18.48
N LEU A 16 -2.76 16.86 18.56
CA LEU A 16 -2.90 17.73 19.73
C LEU A 16 -4.36 18.17 19.91
N ALA A 17 -5.05 18.55 18.85
CA ALA A 17 -6.46 18.94 18.90
C ALA A 17 -7.39 17.81 19.39
N ILE A 18 -7.11 16.55 19.00
CA ILE A 18 -7.87 15.38 19.44
C ILE A 18 -7.56 15.04 20.91
N SER A 19 -6.29 15.10 21.30
CA SER A 19 -5.86 14.73 22.66
C SER A 19 -6.20 15.78 23.71
N MET A 20 -6.17 17.08 23.37
CA MET A 20 -6.44 18.18 24.30
C MET A 20 -7.74 18.04 25.13
N PRO A 21 -8.94 17.83 24.53
CA PRO A 21 -10.16 17.67 25.30
C PRO A 21 -10.16 16.40 26.17
N CYS A 22 -9.57 15.31 25.67
CA CYS A 22 -9.48 14.05 26.39
C CYS A 22 -8.57 14.16 27.62
N VAL A 23 -7.41 14.80 27.47
CA VAL A 23 -6.43 15.02 28.53
C VAL A 23 -6.97 15.99 29.58
N LEU A 24 -7.64 17.07 29.17
CA LEU A 24 -8.18 18.08 30.10
C LEU A 24 -9.22 17.45 31.04
N VAL A 25 -10.14 16.66 30.50
CA VAL A 25 -11.13 15.95 31.32
C VAL A 25 -10.49 14.87 32.18
N ALA A 26 -9.54 14.10 31.64
CA ALA A 26 -8.81 13.10 32.41
C ALA A 26 -8.04 13.72 33.60
N ALA A 27 -7.44 14.90 33.39
CA ALA A 27 -6.73 15.65 34.41
C ALA A 27 -7.69 16.22 35.47
N GLY A 28 -8.82 16.81 35.04
CA GLY A 28 -9.83 17.34 35.96
C GLY A 28 -10.43 16.26 36.87
N ILE A 29 -10.82 15.13 36.30
CA ILE A 29 -11.37 14.01 37.08
C ILE A 29 -10.28 13.38 37.95
N GLY A 30 -9.07 13.21 37.42
CA GLY A 30 -7.93 12.70 38.19
C GLY A 30 -7.59 13.56 39.41
N LEU A 31 -7.68 14.89 39.28
CA LEU A 31 -7.47 15.83 40.38
C LEU A 31 -8.55 15.70 41.45
N VAL A 32 -9.84 15.69 41.05
CA VAL A 32 -10.96 15.56 41.99
C VAL A 32 -10.87 14.23 42.75
N VAL A 33 -10.64 13.14 42.03
CA VAL A 33 -10.51 11.81 42.62
C VAL A 33 -9.28 11.72 43.52
N GLY A 34 -8.15 12.30 43.13
CA GLY A 34 -6.93 12.32 43.95
C GLY A 34 -7.10 13.07 45.27
N ILE A 35 -7.85 14.18 45.28
CA ILE A 35 -8.18 14.89 46.53
C ILE A 35 -9.07 14.02 47.43
N LEU A 36 -10.08 13.35 46.85
CA LEU A 36 -10.95 12.45 47.61
C LEU A 36 -10.17 11.29 48.23
N GLN A 37 -9.21 10.70 47.49
CA GLN A 37 -8.32 9.68 48.03
C GLN A 37 -7.45 10.18 49.18
N ALA A 38 -6.93 11.41 49.08
CA ALA A 38 -6.07 12.01 50.11
C ALA A 38 -6.84 12.32 51.40
N VAL A 39 -8.09 12.81 51.30
CA VAL A 39 -8.90 13.22 52.45
C VAL A 39 -9.50 12.03 53.20
N THR A 40 -9.91 10.96 52.52
CA THR A 40 -10.56 9.80 53.16
C THR A 40 -9.59 8.71 53.59
N GLN A 41 -8.30 8.82 53.27
CA GLN A 41 -7.27 7.80 53.51
C GLN A 41 -7.58 6.43 52.86
N VAL A 42 -8.50 6.37 51.91
CA VAL A 42 -8.83 5.13 51.18
C VAL A 42 -7.85 4.96 50.02
N GLN A 43 -6.80 4.17 50.25
CA GLN A 43 -5.75 3.85 49.26
C GLN A 43 -6.14 2.67 48.34
N GLU A 44 -7.43 2.43 48.10
CA GLU A 44 -7.83 1.45 47.11
C GLU A 44 -7.65 2.01 45.70
N GLN A 45 -6.61 1.56 45.00
CA GLN A 45 -6.30 1.96 43.62
C GLN A 45 -7.46 1.73 42.64
N THR A 46 -8.32 0.75 42.90
CA THR A 46 -9.46 0.38 42.06
C THR A 46 -10.58 1.41 42.07
N ILE A 47 -10.86 2.04 43.22
CA ILE A 47 -11.94 3.03 43.37
C ILE A 47 -11.62 4.32 42.61
N ALA A 48 -10.35 4.72 42.51
CA ALA A 48 -9.96 5.91 41.77
C ALA A 48 -9.84 5.72 40.25
N ALA A 49 -9.65 4.49 39.80
CA ALA A 49 -9.56 4.19 38.37
C ALA A 49 -10.93 4.29 37.69
N ALA A 50 -12.00 3.83 38.34
CA ALA A 50 -13.33 3.76 37.73
C ALA A 50 -13.90 5.14 37.29
N PRO A 51 -13.89 6.20 38.12
CA PRO A 51 -14.42 7.51 37.73
C PRO A 51 -13.65 8.12 36.56
N LYS A 52 -12.31 7.94 36.54
CA LYS A 52 -11.45 8.45 35.46
C LYS A 52 -11.76 7.79 34.12
N ILE A 53 -11.94 6.46 34.11
CA ILE A 53 -12.27 5.70 32.90
C ILE A 53 -13.64 6.12 32.36
N VAL A 54 -14.66 6.20 33.22
CA VAL A 54 -16.01 6.61 32.82
C VAL A 54 -16.01 8.03 32.24
N GLY A 55 -15.25 8.95 32.85
CA GLY A 55 -15.12 10.32 32.35
C GLY A 55 -14.50 10.41 30.96
N VAL A 56 -13.37 9.73 30.73
CA VAL A 56 -12.72 9.68 29.42
C VAL A 56 -13.61 9.00 28.39
N PHE A 57 -14.31 7.93 28.79
CA PHE A 57 -15.25 7.24 27.93
C PHE A 57 -16.38 8.17 27.46
N LEU A 58 -16.95 8.97 28.35
CA LEU A 58 -18.01 9.92 28.01
C LEU A 58 -17.53 11.00 27.02
N VAL A 59 -16.29 11.49 27.19
CA VAL A 59 -15.68 12.44 26.25
C VAL A 59 -15.49 11.83 24.87
N ILE A 60 -15.03 10.58 24.80
CA ILE A 60 -14.87 9.88 23.53
C ILE A 60 -16.22 9.58 22.88
N VAL A 61 -17.27 9.26 23.63
CA VAL A 61 -18.60 9.03 23.06
C VAL A 61 -19.17 10.31 22.46
N ILE A 62 -19.06 11.44 23.17
CA ILE A 62 -19.57 12.73 22.71
C ILE A 62 -18.70 13.29 21.56
N GLY A 63 -17.38 13.21 21.71
CA GLY A 63 -16.40 13.76 20.76
C GLY A 63 -16.02 12.82 19.62
N GLY A 64 -16.39 11.53 19.69
CA GLY A 64 -15.88 10.47 18.82
C GLY A 64 -16.16 10.69 17.35
N VAL A 65 -17.36 11.15 17.00
CA VAL A 65 -17.72 11.49 15.61
C VAL A 65 -16.86 12.65 15.09
N GLY A 66 -16.54 13.62 15.95
CA GLY A 66 -15.65 14.74 15.61
C GLY A 66 -14.20 14.31 15.40
N PHE A 67 -13.67 13.46 16.28
CA PHE A 67 -12.31 12.94 16.17
C PHE A 67 -12.12 12.08 14.91
N ILE A 68 -13.11 11.25 14.59
CA ILE A 68 -13.12 10.48 13.33
C ILE A 68 -13.06 11.42 12.13
N ARG A 69 -13.87 12.50 12.12
CA ARG A 69 -13.89 13.46 11.00
C ARG A 69 -12.54 14.14 10.80
N LEU A 70 -11.88 14.56 11.89
CA LEU A 70 -10.55 15.17 11.83
C LEU A 70 -9.51 14.20 11.24
N LEU A 71 -9.54 12.94 11.67
CA LEU A 71 -8.65 11.90 11.15
C LEU A 71 -8.95 11.56 9.69
N THR A 72 -10.21 11.43 9.30
CA THR A 72 -10.58 11.13 7.91
C THR A 72 -10.21 12.28 6.98
N ASN A 73 -10.38 13.53 7.42
CA ASN A 73 -9.99 14.71 6.65
C ASN A 73 -8.48 14.74 6.42
N LEU A 74 -7.69 14.52 7.48
CA LEU A 74 -6.23 14.39 7.35
C LEU A 74 -5.90 13.28 6.36
N PHE A 75 -6.44 12.08 6.55
CA PHE A 75 -6.16 10.93 5.69
C PHE A 75 -6.50 11.17 4.21
N GLN A 76 -7.64 11.80 3.92
CA GLN A 76 -8.05 12.15 2.56
C GLN A 76 -7.09 13.15 1.92
N GLU A 77 -6.73 14.21 2.62
CA GLU A 77 -5.76 15.19 2.13
C GLU A 77 -4.38 14.56 1.87
N GLY A 78 -3.92 13.69 2.77
CA GLY A 78 -2.67 12.95 2.61
C GLY A 78 -2.67 12.03 1.40
N MET A 79 -3.76 11.31 1.17
CA MET A 79 -3.93 10.48 -0.03
C MET A 79 -3.92 11.34 -1.30
N VAL A 80 -4.66 12.45 -1.33
CA VAL A 80 -4.69 13.35 -2.48
C VAL A 80 -3.30 13.92 -2.77
N LEU A 81 -2.56 14.29 -1.74
CA LEU A 81 -1.18 14.76 -1.86
C LEU A 81 -0.24 13.65 -2.37
N ALA A 82 -0.40 12.44 -1.85
CA ALA A 82 0.40 11.29 -2.27
C ALA A 82 0.12 10.93 -3.73
N PHE A 83 -1.13 10.79 -4.14
CA PHE A 83 -1.47 10.32 -5.49
C PHE A 83 -1.31 11.38 -6.58
N ASN A 84 -1.44 12.67 -6.28
CA ASN A 84 -1.28 13.71 -7.29
C ASN A 84 0.16 14.23 -7.39
N THR A 85 0.86 14.33 -6.26
CA THR A 85 2.16 15.00 -6.20
C THR A 85 3.34 14.02 -6.28
N VAL A 86 3.18 12.77 -5.84
CA VAL A 86 4.26 11.76 -5.91
C VAL A 86 4.53 11.27 -7.34
N PRO A 87 3.53 10.91 -8.18
CA PRO A 87 3.82 10.45 -9.55
C PRO A 87 4.26 11.57 -10.50
N HIS A 88 4.16 12.84 -10.10
CA HIS A 88 4.73 13.95 -10.86
C HIS A 88 6.13 14.33 -10.37
N SER A 89 6.61 13.73 -9.27
CA SER A 89 7.97 13.96 -8.78
C SER A 89 8.95 13.07 -9.55
N GLU A 90 9.84 13.70 -10.31
CA GLU A 90 10.84 13.10 -11.21
C GLU A 90 11.80 12.09 -10.54
N ASN A 91 11.70 11.90 -9.22
CA ASN A 91 12.57 11.03 -8.42
C ASN A 91 11.97 9.65 -8.10
N PHE A 92 10.67 9.41 -8.32
CA PHE A 92 10.00 8.15 -7.95
C PHE A 92 9.19 7.50 -9.08
N VAL A 93 9.11 8.15 -10.25
CA VAL A 93 8.66 7.52 -11.48
C VAL A 93 9.90 7.00 -12.22
N LEU A 94 9.80 5.79 -12.76
CA LEU A 94 10.88 5.20 -13.55
C LEU A 94 11.25 6.17 -14.68
N ASP A 95 12.55 6.35 -14.93
CA ASP A 95 13.11 7.18 -16.01
C ASP A 95 12.31 6.97 -17.32
N GLU A 96 12.06 8.01 -18.12
CA GLU A 96 11.26 7.93 -19.37
C GLU A 96 11.63 6.72 -20.26
N ASN A 97 12.87 6.24 -20.14
CA ASN A 97 13.39 5.04 -20.79
C ASN A 97 13.15 3.71 -20.04
N TYR A 98 12.19 3.61 -19.12
CA TYR A 98 11.97 2.41 -18.31
C TYR A 98 11.53 1.19 -19.13
N HIS A 99 10.86 1.44 -20.25
CA HIS A 99 10.48 0.42 -21.23
C HIS A 99 11.67 -0.29 -21.87
N LYS A 100 12.84 0.37 -21.94
CA LYS A 100 14.04 -0.19 -22.60
C LYS A 100 14.62 -1.41 -21.88
N TYR A 101 14.29 -1.61 -20.61
CA TYR A 101 14.88 -2.67 -19.76
C TYR A 101 13.84 -3.53 -19.03
N THR A 102 12.55 -3.22 -19.13
CA THR A 102 11.48 -3.86 -18.32
C THR A 102 10.55 -4.76 -19.10
N THR A 103 10.84 -5.05 -20.37
CA THR A 103 10.06 -6.02 -21.13
C THR A 103 10.69 -7.41 -21.02
N PRO A 104 10.28 -8.26 -20.06
CA PRO A 104 10.72 -9.66 -20.00
C PRO A 104 10.26 -10.50 -21.20
N PHE A 105 9.55 -9.90 -22.16
CA PHE A 105 8.89 -10.60 -23.27
C PHE A 105 9.05 -9.96 -24.65
N GLU A 106 9.70 -8.81 -24.81
CA GLU A 106 9.76 -8.12 -26.12
C GLU A 106 10.64 -8.87 -27.14
N GLY A 107 11.63 -9.63 -26.66
CA GLY A 107 12.42 -10.55 -27.49
C GLY A 107 11.75 -11.90 -27.77
N GLU A 108 10.79 -12.29 -26.92
CA GLU A 108 10.11 -13.58 -26.91
C GLU A 108 8.80 -13.55 -27.72
N MET A 109 8.13 -12.38 -27.80
CA MET A 109 6.88 -12.21 -28.54
C MET A 109 7.14 -11.80 -29.99
N LYS A 110 7.59 -12.76 -30.82
CA LYS A 110 7.67 -12.60 -32.29
C LYS A 110 6.49 -13.19 -33.04
N ASP A 111 5.40 -13.50 -32.34
CA ASP A 111 4.19 -14.07 -32.94
C ASP A 111 3.44 -12.99 -33.74
N ARG A 112 3.96 -12.71 -34.94
CA ARG A 112 3.20 -12.07 -36.00
C ARG A 112 2.15 -13.08 -36.42
N PHE A 113 0.93 -12.95 -35.92
CA PHE A 113 -0.23 -13.69 -36.44
C PHE A 113 -0.33 -13.43 -37.94
N LYS A 114 0.17 -14.39 -38.73
CA LYS A 114 0.17 -14.31 -40.19
C LYS A 114 -1.27 -14.46 -40.63
N ASN A 115 -1.72 -13.50 -41.43
CA ASN A 115 -3.06 -13.41 -42.01
C ASN A 115 -3.49 -14.79 -42.55
N ILE A 116 -4.66 -15.26 -42.11
CA ILE A 116 -5.11 -16.64 -42.29
C ILE A 116 -5.78 -16.77 -43.67
N ASP A 117 -4.99 -17.07 -44.70
CA ASP A 117 -5.52 -17.26 -46.06
C ASP A 117 -6.16 -18.65 -46.29
N ASN A 118 -6.08 -19.57 -45.33
CA ASN A 118 -6.42 -21.00 -45.55
C ASN A 118 -7.56 -21.55 -44.67
N ILE A 119 -8.56 -20.73 -44.33
CA ILE A 119 -9.76 -21.17 -43.57
C ILE A 119 -10.47 -22.34 -44.28
N ASN A 120 -10.56 -22.29 -45.61
CA ASN A 120 -11.21 -23.33 -46.42
C ASN A 120 -10.48 -24.68 -46.40
N GLU A 121 -9.17 -24.69 -46.15
CA GLU A 121 -8.35 -25.89 -46.13
C GLU A 121 -8.50 -26.64 -44.78
N ILE A 122 -8.69 -25.88 -43.70
CA ILE A 122 -8.90 -26.40 -42.33
C ILE A 122 -10.27 -27.10 -42.22
N MET A 123 -11.29 -26.62 -42.95
CA MET A 123 -12.63 -27.22 -42.96
C MET A 123 -12.68 -28.60 -43.65
N LYS A 124 -11.76 -28.87 -44.58
CA LYS A 124 -11.72 -30.15 -45.33
C LYS A 124 -11.01 -31.27 -44.57
N ASN A 125 -10.11 -30.95 -43.64
CA ASN A 125 -9.37 -31.93 -42.86
C ASN A 125 -9.37 -31.57 -41.36
N PRO A 126 -10.49 -31.81 -40.65
CA PRO A 126 -10.57 -31.59 -39.21
C PRO A 126 -9.67 -32.61 -38.49
N GLY A 127 -8.43 -32.22 -38.19
CA GLY A 127 -7.47 -33.07 -37.46
C GLY A 127 -5.99 -32.80 -37.72
N LYS A 128 -5.64 -32.05 -38.77
CA LYS A 128 -4.27 -31.55 -38.96
C LYS A 128 -4.19 -30.09 -38.54
N VAL A 129 -3.59 -29.83 -37.39
CA VAL A 129 -3.23 -28.47 -36.95
C VAL A 129 -2.14 -27.92 -37.88
N PRO A 130 -2.38 -26.84 -38.66
CA PRO A 130 -1.45 -26.39 -39.70
C PRO A 130 -0.14 -25.79 -39.17
N TYR A 131 -0.05 -25.52 -37.86
CA TYR A 131 0.89 -24.51 -37.32
C TYR A 131 1.91 -25.04 -36.32
N ILE A 132 2.15 -26.37 -36.21
CA ILE A 132 3.31 -26.82 -35.43
C ILE A 132 4.56 -26.59 -36.28
N ASP A 133 4.98 -25.33 -36.31
CA ASP A 133 6.26 -24.92 -36.90
C ASP A 133 7.36 -25.55 -36.04
N LYS A 134 8.14 -26.47 -36.61
CA LYS A 134 9.33 -27.04 -35.95
C LYS A 134 10.39 -25.98 -35.62
N TYR A 135 10.18 -24.73 -36.06
CA TYR A 135 10.98 -23.55 -35.76
C TYR A 135 10.67 -22.93 -34.39
N GLN A 136 9.60 -23.34 -33.70
CA GLN A 136 9.34 -22.94 -32.31
C GLN A 136 10.19 -23.72 -31.29
N LYS A 137 11.41 -24.13 -31.69
CA LYS A 137 12.42 -24.55 -30.71
C LYS A 137 12.87 -23.29 -29.99
N GLU A 138 12.49 -23.18 -28.72
CA GLU A 138 12.90 -22.10 -27.82
C GLU A 138 14.43 -21.94 -27.92
N LYS A 139 14.88 -20.81 -28.46
CA LYS A 139 16.28 -20.55 -28.73
C LYS A 139 16.92 -20.12 -27.43
N TYR A 140 17.88 -20.89 -26.92
CA TYR A 140 18.62 -20.54 -25.70
C TYR A 140 19.33 -19.19 -25.87
N ILE A 141 18.99 -18.21 -25.04
CA ILE A 141 19.69 -16.93 -24.93
C ILE A 141 20.35 -16.91 -23.54
N PRO A 142 21.68 -16.72 -23.45
CA PRO A 142 22.37 -16.72 -22.16
C PRO A 142 21.90 -15.55 -21.29
N ALA A 143 21.67 -15.81 -19.99
CA ALA A 143 21.28 -14.79 -19.04
C ALA A 143 22.29 -13.63 -18.97
N SER A 144 21.79 -12.40 -18.85
CA SER A 144 22.62 -11.19 -18.71
C SER A 144 23.45 -11.25 -17.42
N LYS A 145 24.75 -10.90 -17.49
CA LYS A 145 25.67 -10.86 -16.33
C LYS A 145 25.43 -9.63 -15.43
N THR A 146 24.22 -9.48 -14.91
CA THR A 146 23.90 -8.49 -13.87
C THR A 146 24.24 -9.06 -12.48
N PRO A 147 24.33 -8.22 -11.42
CA PRO A 147 24.58 -8.70 -10.05
C PRO A 147 23.54 -9.71 -9.53
N MET A 148 22.37 -9.79 -10.19
CA MET A 148 21.32 -10.74 -9.90
C MET A 148 20.73 -11.28 -11.23
N PRO A 149 21.36 -12.28 -11.86
CA PRO A 149 20.87 -12.84 -13.12
C PRO A 149 19.59 -13.66 -12.87
N LYS A 150 18.60 -13.49 -13.74
CA LYS A 150 17.38 -14.30 -13.74
C LYS A 150 17.46 -15.34 -14.86
N PRO A 151 17.06 -16.61 -14.61
CA PRO A 151 17.10 -17.66 -15.62
C PRO A 151 16.09 -17.39 -16.75
N ASP A 152 16.47 -17.75 -17.96
CA ASP A 152 15.60 -17.67 -19.14
C ASP A 152 14.50 -18.75 -19.09
N TYR A 153 13.46 -18.66 -19.93
CA TYR A 153 12.38 -19.67 -20.00
C TYR A 153 12.91 -21.08 -20.26
N VAL A 154 13.92 -21.21 -21.13
CA VAL A 154 14.57 -22.49 -21.43
C VAL A 154 15.33 -23.04 -20.21
N GLU A 155 16.01 -22.18 -19.46
CA GLU A 155 16.72 -22.57 -18.24
C GLU A 155 15.77 -22.92 -17.11
N THR A 156 14.69 -22.14 -16.97
CA THR A 156 13.63 -22.35 -15.97
C THR A 156 12.92 -23.68 -16.18
N LYS A 157 12.57 -24.02 -17.42
CA LYS A 157 12.00 -25.34 -17.75
C LYS A 157 12.97 -26.47 -17.41
N ARG A 158 14.25 -26.30 -17.74
CA ARG A 158 15.30 -27.28 -17.42
C ARG A 158 15.49 -27.44 -15.91
N MET A 159 15.35 -26.38 -15.11
CA MET A 159 15.39 -26.42 -13.65
C MET A 159 14.15 -27.08 -13.04
N LEU A 160 12.98 -26.88 -13.64
CA LEU A 160 11.70 -27.42 -13.20
C LEU A 160 11.45 -28.86 -13.69
N GLY A 161 12.33 -29.41 -14.54
CA GLY A 161 12.27 -30.80 -15.00
C GLY A 161 11.24 -31.06 -16.11
N PHE A 162 10.84 -30.02 -16.84
CA PHE A 162 9.94 -30.10 -18.00
C PHE A 162 10.70 -30.19 -19.33
#